data_AF-A0A0K1EF07-F1
#
_entry.id   AF-A0A0K1EF07-F1
#
_cell.length_a   1.000
_cell.length_b   1.000
_cell.length_c   1.000
_cell.angle_alpha   90.00
_cell.angle_beta   90.00
_cell.angle_gamma   90.00
#
_symmetry.space_group_name_H-M   'P 1'
#
loop_
_entity.id
_entity.type
_entity.pdbx_description
1 polymer ?
#
loop_
_entity_poly.entity_id
_entity_poly.type
_entity_poly.pdbx_seq_one_letter_code
_entity_poly.pdbx_strand_id
1 'polypeptide(L)'
;MIDPRYLRQALLPEVGSEGQALLASATAAILEPGAGSAEDRLTHEVAERYARGAGFGALTPGAIDRDALAPPELVTSPEAAAVLAGARAALAAVRAALFASARVADHSHPAPEEGA
;
A
#
# COMPACT_ATOMS: atom_id res chain seq x y z
N MET A 1 18.30 -10.48 8.52
CA MET A 1 17.56 -10.70 9.79
C MET A 1 16.31 -9.84 9.74
N ILE A 2 15.13 -10.39 10.02
CA ILE A 2 13.88 -9.62 9.98
C ILE A 2 13.86 -8.69 11.19
N ASP A 3 13.55 -7.41 10.97
CA ASP A 3 13.38 -6.44 12.07
C ASP A 3 12.27 -6.94 13.01
N PRO A 4 12.52 -7.06 14.34
CA PRO A 4 11.54 -7.53 15.31
C PRO A 4 10.19 -6.79 15.27
N ARG A 5 10.18 -5.52 14.83
CA ARG A 5 8.95 -4.73 14.67
C ARG A 5 7.99 -5.33 13.65
N TYR A 6 8.50 -5.99 12.62
CA TYR A 6 7.72 -6.58 11.53
C TYR A 6 7.62 -8.11 11.61
N LEU A 7 8.16 -8.73 12.66
CA LEU A 7 8.19 -10.19 12.81
C LEU A 7 6.79 -10.80 12.67
N ARG A 8 5.77 -10.22 13.34
CA ARG A 8 4.39 -10.74 13.26
C ARG A 8 3.80 -10.65 11.85
N GLN A 9 4.18 -9.64 11.08
CA GLN A 9 3.72 -9.46 9.70
C GLN A 9 4.43 -10.47 8.78
N ALA A 10 5.75 -10.63 8.94
CA ALA A 10 6.55 -11.57 8.15
C ALA A 10 6.21 -13.05 8.42
N LEU A 11 5.52 -13.36 9.52
CA LEU A 11 4.99 -14.71 9.80
C LEU A 11 3.71 -15.02 9.00
N LEU A 12 3.08 -14.03 8.37
CA LEU A 12 1.93 -14.25 7.49
C LEU A 12 2.41 -14.90 6.18
N PRO A 13 1.76 -15.99 5.70
CA PRO A 13 2.16 -16.68 4.48
C PRO A 13 2.27 -15.77 3.25
N GLU A 14 1.38 -14.78 3.15
CA GLU A 14 1.29 -13.86 2.02
C GLU A 14 2.36 -12.76 2.06
N VAL A 15 3.04 -12.56 3.19
CA VAL A 15 4.09 -11.55 3.36
C VAL A 15 5.46 -12.22 3.40
N GLY A 16 5.70 -13.12 4.35
CA GLY A 16 7.01 -13.74 4.51
C GLY A 16 8.16 -12.73 4.77
N SER A 17 9.39 -13.22 4.79
CA SER A 17 10.58 -12.37 4.86
C SER A 17 10.82 -11.57 3.58
N GLU A 18 10.51 -12.17 2.42
CA GLU A 18 10.68 -11.56 1.11
C GLU A 18 9.70 -10.41 0.89
N GLY A 19 8.42 -10.60 1.19
CA GLY A 19 7.43 -9.52 1.09
C GLY A 19 7.72 -8.38 2.05
N GLN A 20 8.25 -8.65 3.25
CA GLN A 20 8.70 -7.59 4.13
C GLN A 20 9.89 -6.81 3.54
N ALA A 21 10.80 -7.48 2.84
CA ALA A 21 11.90 -6.81 2.14
C ALA A 21 11.39 -5.97 0.95
N LEU A 22 10.39 -6.47 0.21
CA LEU A 22 9.73 -5.71 -0.86
C LEU A 22 9.10 -4.43 -0.31
N LEU A 23 8.34 -4.52 0.78
CA LEU A 23 7.76 -3.35 1.45
C LEU A 23 8.85 -2.36 1.87
N ALA A 24 9.94 -2.82 2.49
CA ALA A 24 11.05 -1.97 2.92
C ALA A 24 11.76 -1.25 1.75
N SER A 25 11.74 -1.84 0.55
CA SER A 25 12.29 -1.21 -0.66
C SER A 25 11.28 -0.34 -1.43
N ALA A 26 9.98 -0.46 -1.13
CA ALA A 26 8.92 0.19 -1.86
C ALA A 26 8.64 1.61 -1.33
N THR A 27 8.00 2.41 -2.20
CA THR A 27 7.46 3.73 -1.87
C THR A 27 5.95 3.68 -1.95
N ALA A 28 5.26 4.10 -0.88
CA ALA A 28 3.81 4.27 -0.91
C ALA A 28 3.45 5.72 -1.26
N ALA A 29 2.53 5.89 -2.21
CA ALA A 29 1.90 7.18 -2.47
C ALA A 29 0.77 7.40 -1.47
N ILE A 30 0.80 8.51 -0.73
CA ILE A 30 -0.23 8.92 0.23
C ILE A 30 -0.65 10.36 -0.05
N LEU A 31 -1.84 10.76 0.42
CA LEU A 31 -2.33 12.13 0.24
C LEU A 31 -1.28 13.14 0.72
N GLU A 32 -1.15 14.28 0.05
CA GLU A 32 -0.16 15.28 0.44
C GLU A 32 -0.44 15.83 1.86
N PRO A 33 0.57 15.91 2.73
CA PRO A 33 0.41 16.51 4.05
C PRO A 33 0.27 18.03 3.92
N GLY A 34 -0.95 18.55 4.05
CA GLY A 34 -1.17 20.00 4.27
C GLY A 34 -2.28 20.63 3.44
N ALA A 35 -2.92 21.65 4.04
CA ALA A 35 -3.95 22.55 3.50
C ALA A 35 -5.27 21.97 2.97
N GLY A 36 -5.46 20.64 3.01
CA GLY A 36 -6.76 20.01 2.73
C GLY A 36 -7.79 20.19 3.86
N SER A 37 -9.00 19.67 3.63
CA SER A 37 -10.08 19.65 4.62
C SER A 37 -9.71 18.82 5.87
N ALA A 38 -10.55 18.82 6.92
CA ALA A 38 -10.31 17.95 8.08
C ALA A 38 -10.29 16.47 7.70
N GLU A 39 -11.13 16.09 6.75
CA GLU A 39 -11.24 14.77 6.15
C GLU A 39 -9.98 14.41 5.34
N ASP A 40 -9.39 15.36 4.61
CA ASP A 40 -8.12 15.12 3.90
C ASP A 40 -6.98 14.84 4.88
N ARG A 41 -6.88 15.64 5.94
CA ARG A 41 -5.88 15.41 7.00
C ARG A 41 -6.08 14.06 7.67
N LEU A 42 -7.32 13.69 7.99
CA LEU A 42 -7.63 12.40 8.59
C LEU A 42 -7.32 11.23 7.63
N THR A 43 -7.64 11.39 6.34
CA THR A 43 -7.31 10.41 5.29
C THR A 43 -5.80 10.20 5.21
N HIS A 44 -5.03 11.30 5.19
CA HIS A 44 -3.57 11.29 5.20
C HIS A 44 -3.02 10.56 6.44
N GLU A 45 -3.43 10.99 7.64
CA GLU A 45 -2.94 10.43 8.91
C GLU A 45 -3.18 8.92 8.99
N VAL A 46 -4.36 8.46 8.56
CA VAL A 46 -4.69 7.03 8.53
C VAL A 46 -3.83 6.30 7.50
N ALA A 47 -3.72 6.80 6.27
CA ALA A 47 -2.91 6.19 5.22
C ALA A 47 -1.43 6.10 5.62
N GLU A 48 -0.87 7.18 6.18
CA GLU A 48 0.50 7.24 6.66
C GLU A 48 0.74 6.21 7.76
N ARG A 49 -0.14 6.15 8.77
CA ARG A 49 0.00 5.23 9.90
C ARG A 49 0.04 3.78 9.43
N TYR A 50 -0.84 3.40 8.51
CA TYR A 50 -0.86 2.04 7.96
C TYR A 50 0.35 1.75 7.06
N ALA A 51 0.77 2.70 6.22
CA ALA A 51 1.95 2.53 5.36
C ALA A 51 3.25 2.38 6.19
N ARG A 52 3.46 3.25 7.19
CA ARG A 52 4.61 3.11 8.10
C ARG A 52 4.52 1.83 8.94
N GLY A 53 3.32 1.47 9.38
CA GLY A 53 3.06 0.24 10.11
C GLY A 53 3.37 -1.02 9.31
N ALA A 54 3.16 -1.00 7.99
CA ALA A 54 3.54 -2.09 7.07
C ALA A 54 5.05 -2.13 6.76
N GLY A 55 5.77 -1.04 7.03
CA GLY A 55 7.22 -0.97 6.84
C GLY A 55 7.67 -0.51 5.46
N PHE A 56 6.89 0.36 4.79
CA PHE A 56 7.37 1.05 3.58
C PHE A 56 8.65 1.84 3.84
N GLY A 57 9.62 1.76 2.92
CA GLY A 57 10.89 2.48 3.03
C GLY A 57 10.76 3.98 2.85
N ALA A 58 9.83 4.41 1.98
CA ALA A 58 9.55 5.80 1.71
C ALA A 58 8.06 6.06 1.50
N LEU A 59 7.67 7.32 1.68
CA LEU A 59 6.34 7.85 1.41
C LEU A 59 6.49 9.03 0.47
N THR A 60 5.60 9.15 -0.51
CA THR A 60 5.56 10.27 -1.45
C THR A 60 4.14 10.84 -1.51
N PRO A 61 3.98 12.15 -1.78
CA PRO A 61 2.68 12.71 -2.11
C PRO A 61 2.06 12.00 -3.32
N GLY A 62 0.74 11.81 -3.29
CA GLY A 62 -0.07 11.25 -4.35
C GLY A 62 -1.56 11.53 -4.15
N ALA A 63 -2.36 11.34 -5.20
CA ALA A 63 -3.80 11.54 -5.13
C ALA A 63 -4.50 10.32 -4.50
N ILE A 64 -5.46 10.58 -3.62
CA ILE A 64 -6.38 9.55 -3.09
C ILE A 64 -7.79 9.95 -3.52
N ASP A 65 -8.42 9.11 -4.35
CA ASP A 65 -9.83 9.27 -4.71
C ASP A 65 -10.70 8.69 -3.59
N ARG A 66 -11.25 9.58 -2.77
CA ARG A 66 -12.08 9.20 -1.62
C ARG A 66 -13.39 8.57 -2.05
N ASP A 67 -14.02 9.06 -3.11
CA ASP A 67 -15.33 8.57 -3.54
C ASP A 67 -15.21 7.16 -4.11
N ALA A 68 -14.09 6.86 -4.79
CA ALA A 68 -13.80 5.50 -5.23
C ALA A 68 -13.49 4.55 -4.05
N LEU A 69 -12.80 5.03 -3.02
CA LEU A 69 -12.32 4.19 -1.92
C LEU A 69 -13.32 4.04 -0.77
N ALA A 70 -14.16 5.04 -0.54
CA ALA A 70 -15.16 5.09 0.52
C ALA A 70 -16.48 5.66 -0.01
N PRO A 71 -17.12 4.95 -0.95
CA PRO A 71 -18.34 5.42 -1.60
C PRO A 71 -19.50 5.57 -0.59
N PRO A 72 -20.45 6.49 -0.84
CA PRO A 72 -21.52 6.83 0.10
C PRO A 72 -22.46 5.65 0.39
N GLU A 73 -22.54 4.65 -0.50
CA GLU A 73 -23.29 3.41 -0.29
C GLU A 73 -22.69 2.54 0.83
N LEU A 74 -21.40 2.71 1.14
CA LEU A 74 -20.71 1.96 2.20
C LEU A 74 -20.59 2.75 3.49
N VAL A 75 -20.41 4.07 3.41
CA VAL A 75 -20.23 4.89 4.60
C VAL A 75 -20.79 6.29 4.37
N THR A 76 -21.64 6.72 5.29
CA THR A 76 -22.41 7.96 5.13
C THR A 76 -21.84 9.13 5.93
N SER A 77 -20.98 8.87 6.92
CA SER A 77 -20.27 9.92 7.68
C SER A 77 -19.01 10.36 6.93
N PRO A 78 -18.78 11.68 6.75
CA PRO A 78 -17.56 12.20 6.10
C PRO A 78 -16.27 11.76 6.80
N GLU A 79 -16.25 11.75 8.12
CA GLU A 79 -15.10 11.34 8.93
C GLU A 79 -14.83 9.85 8.79
N ALA A 80 -15.89 9.02 8.82
CA ALA A 80 -15.76 7.60 8.59
C ALA A 80 -15.28 7.29 7.15
N ALA A 81 -15.71 8.08 6.16
CA ALA A 81 -15.24 8.00 4.78
C ALA A 81 -13.75 8.30 4.67
N ALA A 82 -13.28 9.34 5.36
CA ALA A 82 -11.85 9.68 5.39
C ALA A 82 -10.99 8.55 5.95
N VAL A 83 -11.39 7.97 7.09
CA VAL A 83 -10.68 6.84 7.70
C VAL A 83 -10.65 5.64 6.75
N LEU A 84 -11.81 5.29 6.16
CA LEU A 84 -11.93 4.14 5.27
C LEU A 84 -11.09 4.33 4.00
N ALA A 85 -11.13 5.52 3.41
CA ALA A 85 -10.34 5.85 2.24
C ALA A 85 -8.84 5.74 2.52
N GLY A 86 -8.36 6.29 3.65
CA GLY A 86 -6.95 6.19 4.04
C GLY A 86 -6.50 4.75 4.26
N ALA A 87 -7.31 3.94 4.96
CA ALA A 87 -7.00 2.53 5.21
C ALA A 87 -6.97 1.71 3.91
N ARG A 88 -7.91 1.93 3.00
CA ARG A 88 -7.97 1.22 1.72
C ARG A 88 -6.87 1.67 0.75
N ALA A 89 -6.48 2.95 0.77
CA ALA A 89 -5.32 3.44 0.02
C ALA A 89 -4.03 2.74 0.48
N ALA A 90 -3.80 2.67 1.79
CA ALA A 90 -2.64 1.96 2.33
C ALA A 90 -2.66 0.46 1.98
N LEU A 91 -3.83 -0.19 2.06
CA LEU A 91 -3.97 -1.59 1.64
C LEU A 91 -3.67 -1.79 0.16
N ALA A 92 -4.13 -0.88 -0.71
CA ALA A 92 -3.83 -0.93 -2.13
C ALA A 92 -2.33 -0.81 -2.39
N ALA A 93 -1.63 0.07 -1.68
CA ALA A 93 -0.18 0.21 -1.75
C ALA A 93 0.54 -1.08 -1.31
N VAL A 94 0.14 -1.68 -0.17
CA VAL A 94 0.71 -2.96 0.30
C VAL A 94 0.56 -4.05 -0.75
N ARG A 95 -0.64 -4.21 -1.31
CA ARG A 95 -0.90 -5.18 -2.39
C ARG A 95 -0.05 -4.90 -3.62
N ALA A 96 0.07 -3.64 -4.03
CA ALA A 96 0.91 -3.27 -5.16
C ALA A 96 2.37 -3.66 -4.91
N ALA A 97 2.92 -3.38 -3.73
CA ALA A 97 4.29 -3.74 -3.39
C ALA A 97 4.53 -5.26 -3.38
N LEU A 98 3.61 -6.04 -2.80
CA LEU A 98 3.75 -7.49 -2.72
C LEU A 98 3.54 -8.20 -4.06
N PHE A 99 2.62 -7.70 -4.90
CA PHE A 99 2.25 -8.36 -6.16
C PHE A 99 2.89 -7.75 -7.43
N ALA A 100 3.66 -6.67 -7.32
CA ALA A 100 4.44 -6.14 -8.45
C ALA A 100 5.54 -7.13 -8.90
N SER A 101 6.18 -7.83 -7.96
CA SER A 101 7.24 -8.80 -8.26
C SER A 101 6.75 -10.03 -9.03
N ALA A 102 5.50 -10.46 -8.81
CA ALA A 102 4.91 -11.58 -9.55
C ALA A 102 4.73 -11.27 -11.05
N ARG A 103 4.52 -10.00 -11.43
CA ARG A 103 4.37 -9.57 -12.83
C ARG A 103 5.71 -9.41 -13.56
N VAL A 104 6.78 -9.02 -12.85
CA VAL A 104 8.13 -8.91 -13.45
C VAL A 104 8.73 -10.28 -13.74
N ALA A 105 8.47 -11.28 -12.89
CA ALA A 105 8.90 -12.66 -13.12
C ALA A 105 8.28 -13.30 -14.37
N ASP A 106 7.02 -12.97 -14.69
CA ASP A 106 6.29 -13.49 -15.86
C ASP A 106 6.79 -12.89 -17.19
N HIS A 107 7.38 -11.68 -17.17
CA HIS A 107 7.92 -11.01 -18.36
C HIS A 107 9.42 -11.27 -18.60
N SER A 108 10.07 -12.06 -17.73
CA SER A 108 11.51 -12.36 -17.81
C SER A 108 11.80 -13.77 -18.34
N HIS A 109 10.80 -14.49 -18.86
CA HIS A 109 11.00 -15.76 -19.55
C HIS A 109 11.07 -15.52 -21.07
N PRO A 110 12.27 -15.44 -21.69
CA PRO A 110 12.35 -15.56 -23.13
C PRO A 110 11.81 -16.94 -23.52
N ALA A 111 10.88 -16.98 -24.47
CA ALA A 111 10.43 -18.23 -25.07
C ALA A 111 11.67 -19.05 -25.49
N PRO A 112 11.67 -20.38 -25.31
CA PRO A 112 12.75 -21.19 -25.84
C PRO A 112 12.82 -20.95 -27.35
N GLU A 113 14.00 -20.56 -27.84
CA GLU A 113 14.24 -20.54 -29.28
C GLU A 113 14.06 -21.97 -29.80
N GLU A 114 12.92 -22.21 -30.44
CA GLU A 114 12.71 -23.41 -31.25
C GLU A 114 13.66 -23.30 -32.45
N GLY A 115 14.76 -24.04 -32.37
CA GLY A 115 15.63 -24.25 -33.51
C GLY A 115 14.92 -25.03 -34.61
N ALA A 116 14.95 -24.50 -35.83
CA ALA A 116 14.95 -25.23 -37.09
C ALA A 116 15.49 -24.34 -38.22
#